data_AF-A0A1K2HFY3-F1
#
_entry.id   AF-A0A1K2HFY3-F1
#
_cell.length_a   1.000
_cell.length_b   1.000
_cell.length_c   1.000
_cell.angle_alpha   90.00
_cell.angle_beta   90.00
_cell.angle_gamma   90.00
#
_symmetry.space_group_name_H-M   'P 1'
#
loop_
_entity.id
_entity.type
_entity.pdbx_description
1 polymer ?
#
loop_
_entity_poly.entity_id
_entity_poly.type
_entity_poly.pdbx_seq_one_letter_code
_entity_poly.pdbx_strand_id
1 'polypeptide(L)'
;MTLPRRLVFASNNTAKTADVAKFFKLYGIELINYRELMPAQDFPPETTNDQTLNARIKAQFIHGFLPTEYVLADDSGMFLRAFPERFGLTTAREFRALGLTTVAAENQYVLDLYGAADERSAYMAAIFVLITPDHDVITVEGRGGVAISSESRGTFGKGLDTIFLTETGQTIAELTTAEQLNYHHRGRATKRLLAKLQDDDIIWQANGHDLTQETGMIYGVLNVSPESFYNGEHVGGVADSLAQATQQLADGADVIEVGGQTTRPGFVPLTPEEEIARIVPVIQGIKKAHPYAVVAVDTYKYEVMVAAINAGADIINDVNGFTDDTRKLSLMATTAVGLLTMFNPRDNELSSDIASDMIAFFTDNLATLEAAGIARERIALDPGVGYSKNSDVYQDLAMMRAVERLTVFKRPIMTAVSNKGWAKFLFDLPKDERSDLSLVAATEMYRLGAKILRVHDVKSARHMTSFVELLKNAH
;
A
#
# COMPACT_ATOMS: atom_id res chain seq x y z
N MET A 1 18.52 -2.90 -11.79
CA MET A 1 19.20 -4.12 -12.32
C MET A 1 18.16 -5.06 -12.91
N THR A 2 18.53 -5.92 -13.85
CA THR A 2 17.65 -7.02 -14.32
C THR A 2 17.49 -8.06 -13.22
N LEU A 3 16.25 -8.46 -12.94
CA LEU A 3 15.94 -9.51 -11.97
C LEU A 3 16.53 -10.87 -12.40
N PRO A 4 16.90 -11.75 -11.45
CA PRO A 4 17.35 -13.10 -11.78
C PRO A 4 16.20 -13.93 -12.37
N ARG A 5 16.50 -14.76 -13.38
CA ARG A 5 15.48 -15.66 -13.98
C ARG A 5 15.09 -16.81 -13.05
N ARG A 6 15.99 -17.20 -12.15
CA ARG A 6 15.75 -18.26 -11.17
C ARG A 6 16.34 -17.93 -9.80
N LEU A 7 15.72 -18.47 -8.77
CA LEU A 7 16.18 -18.46 -7.39
C LEU A 7 16.14 -19.88 -6.84
N VAL A 8 17.09 -20.24 -5.98
CA VAL A 8 17.10 -21.51 -5.26
C VAL A 8 16.52 -21.33 -3.87
N PHE A 9 15.51 -22.12 -3.50
CA PHE A 9 14.86 -22.04 -2.21
C PHE A 9 15.42 -23.04 -1.19
N ALA A 10 15.93 -22.51 -0.08
CA ALA A 10 16.58 -23.25 1.00
C ALA A 10 15.56 -23.78 2.03
N SER A 11 14.81 -24.82 1.66
CA SER A 11 13.83 -25.46 2.54
C SER A 11 13.67 -26.96 2.25
N ASN A 12 13.64 -27.78 3.31
CA ASN A 12 13.26 -29.20 3.21
C ASN A 12 11.77 -29.42 2.91
N ASN A 13 10.94 -28.41 3.17
CA ASN A 13 9.50 -28.45 2.95
C ASN A 13 9.18 -27.98 1.52
N THR A 14 8.88 -28.94 0.65
CA THR A 14 8.53 -28.68 -0.76
C THR A 14 7.17 -27.99 -0.90
N ALA A 15 6.20 -28.25 -0.01
CA ALA A 15 4.93 -27.53 -0.01
C ALA A 15 5.11 -26.04 0.31
N LYS A 16 6.04 -25.72 1.24
CA LYS A 16 6.44 -24.33 1.53
C LYS A 16 7.04 -23.65 0.29
N THR A 17 7.85 -24.40 -0.47
CA THR A 17 8.46 -23.88 -1.70
C THR A 17 7.39 -23.54 -2.73
N ALA A 18 6.44 -24.45 -2.97
CA ALA A 18 5.35 -24.23 -3.92
C ALA A 18 4.48 -23.01 -3.54
N ASP A 19 4.22 -22.82 -2.25
CA ASP A 19 3.45 -21.67 -1.76
C ASP A 19 4.17 -20.32 -1.96
N VAL A 20 5.50 -20.28 -1.86
CA VAL A 20 6.28 -19.07 -2.15
C VAL A 20 6.43 -18.89 -3.67
N ALA A 21 6.70 -19.97 -4.40
CA ALA A 21 6.96 -19.97 -5.84
C ALA A 21 5.81 -19.38 -6.67
N LYS A 22 4.56 -19.54 -6.19
CA LYS A 22 3.37 -18.98 -6.86
C LYS A 22 3.45 -17.46 -7.04
N PHE A 23 4.11 -16.73 -6.12
CA PHE A 23 4.29 -15.28 -6.20
C PHE A 23 5.44 -14.89 -7.14
N PHE A 24 6.59 -15.56 -7.05
CA PHE A 24 7.72 -15.31 -7.96
C PHE A 24 7.36 -15.60 -9.43
N LYS A 25 6.51 -16.60 -9.67
CA LYS A 25 5.99 -16.92 -11.00
C LYS A 25 5.24 -15.76 -11.66
N LEU A 26 4.57 -14.90 -10.88
CA LEU A 26 3.90 -13.70 -11.40
C LEU A 26 4.89 -12.69 -12.00
N TYR A 27 6.16 -12.79 -11.60
CA TYR A 27 7.26 -11.94 -12.08
C TYR A 27 8.16 -12.65 -13.10
N GLY A 28 7.75 -13.83 -13.61
CA GLY A 28 8.57 -14.60 -14.54
C GLY A 28 9.84 -15.21 -13.91
N ILE A 29 9.91 -15.28 -12.57
CA ILE A 29 11.05 -15.82 -11.83
C ILE A 29 10.72 -17.24 -11.38
N GLU A 30 11.57 -18.19 -11.76
CA GLU A 30 11.45 -19.57 -11.30
C GLU A 30 12.05 -19.73 -9.90
N LEU A 31 11.25 -20.16 -8.92
CA LEU A 31 11.74 -20.52 -7.59
C LEU A 31 11.80 -22.04 -7.47
N ILE A 32 13.00 -22.61 -7.59
CA ILE A 32 13.23 -24.07 -7.53
C ILE A 32 13.59 -24.49 -6.12
N ASN A 33 13.17 -25.68 -5.69
CA ASN A 33 13.65 -26.21 -4.43
C ASN A 33 15.11 -26.64 -4.58
N TYR A 34 15.97 -26.36 -3.59
CA TYR A 34 17.39 -26.78 -3.66
C TYR A 34 17.55 -28.30 -3.89
N ARG A 35 16.57 -29.11 -3.45
CA ARG A 35 16.56 -30.57 -3.60
C ARG A 35 16.45 -31.06 -5.04
N GLU A 36 16.11 -30.17 -5.96
CA GLU A 36 16.14 -30.46 -7.40
C GLU A 36 17.57 -30.43 -7.95
N LEU A 37 18.49 -29.76 -7.26
CA LEU A 37 19.89 -29.60 -7.65
C LEU A 37 20.84 -30.52 -6.88
N MET A 38 20.48 -30.89 -5.65
CA MET A 38 21.32 -31.72 -4.78
C MET A 38 20.48 -32.54 -3.79
N PRO A 39 21.02 -33.62 -3.18
CA PRO A 39 20.30 -34.38 -2.16
C PRO A 39 19.87 -33.56 -0.95
N ALA A 40 18.86 -34.04 -0.22
CA ALA A 40 18.38 -33.40 0.99
C ALA A 40 19.52 -33.23 2.01
N GLN A 41 19.55 -32.07 2.66
CA GLN A 41 20.53 -31.69 3.65
C GLN A 41 19.90 -31.58 5.05
N ASP A 42 20.70 -31.88 6.06
CA ASP A 42 20.36 -31.65 7.46
C ASP A 42 20.72 -30.21 7.83
N PHE A 43 19.71 -29.34 7.86
CA PHE A 43 19.91 -27.93 8.20
C PHE A 43 20.42 -27.75 9.63
N PRO A 44 21.21 -26.70 9.90
CA PRO A 44 21.61 -26.37 11.26
C PRO A 44 20.39 -26.09 12.15
N PRO A 45 20.51 -26.30 13.49
CA PRO A 45 19.40 -26.07 14.42
C PRO A 45 18.85 -24.63 14.37
N GLU A 46 17.52 -24.51 14.38
CA GLU A 46 16.81 -23.22 14.43
C GLU A 46 16.54 -22.77 15.87
N THR A 47 16.56 -21.46 16.08
CA THR A 47 16.11 -20.81 17.31
C THR A 47 14.58 -20.66 17.34
N THR A 48 14.00 -20.37 18.50
CA THR A 48 12.55 -20.14 18.65
C THR A 48 12.15 -18.67 18.68
N ASN A 49 13.12 -17.75 18.62
CA ASN A 49 12.89 -16.33 18.89
C ASN A 49 13.49 -15.39 17.84
N ASP A 50 14.19 -15.90 16.82
CA ASP A 50 14.79 -15.05 15.77
C ASP A 50 14.52 -15.59 14.36
N GLN A 51 13.50 -15.01 13.71
CA GLN A 51 13.10 -15.38 12.34
C GLN A 51 14.22 -15.08 11.33
N THR A 52 14.90 -13.94 11.53
CA THR A 52 15.92 -13.44 10.61
C THR A 52 17.15 -14.32 10.66
N LEU A 53 17.61 -14.68 11.86
CA LEU A 53 18.72 -15.60 12.05
C LEU A 53 18.42 -16.97 11.45
N ASN A 54 17.22 -17.52 11.72
CA ASN A 54 16.82 -18.82 11.16
C ASN A 54 16.81 -18.82 9.63
N ALA A 55 16.19 -17.82 9.00
CA ALA A 55 16.19 -17.67 7.55
C ALA A 55 17.62 -17.51 7.01
N ARG A 56 18.44 -16.66 7.65
CA ARG A 56 19.83 -16.44 7.23
C ARG A 56 20.68 -17.70 7.30
N ILE A 57 20.60 -18.47 8.38
CA ILE A 57 21.32 -19.73 8.53
C ILE A 57 20.96 -20.70 7.40
N LYS A 58 19.68 -20.84 7.07
CA LYS A 58 19.22 -21.69 5.97
C LYS A 58 19.78 -21.24 4.62
N ALA A 59 19.69 -19.94 4.32
CA ALA A 59 20.20 -19.39 3.08
C ALA A 59 21.72 -19.58 2.96
N GLN A 60 22.48 -19.24 4.02
CA GLN A 60 23.94 -19.38 4.06
C GLN A 60 24.39 -20.82 3.89
N PHE A 61 23.70 -21.76 4.54
CA PHE A 61 24.02 -23.17 4.48
C PHE A 61 23.89 -23.71 3.06
N ILE A 62 22.78 -23.43 2.37
CA ILE A 62 22.57 -23.88 0.99
C ILE A 62 23.48 -23.14 0.01
N HIS A 63 23.71 -21.84 0.21
CA HIS A 63 24.66 -21.07 -0.60
C HIS A 63 26.10 -21.61 -0.50
N GLY A 64 26.49 -22.21 0.63
CA GLY A 64 27.79 -22.88 0.76
C GLY A 64 28.01 -24.05 -0.21
N PHE A 65 26.93 -24.72 -0.63
CA PHE A 65 26.97 -25.80 -1.63
C PHE A 65 26.77 -25.28 -3.06
N LEU A 66 26.06 -24.16 -3.22
CA LEU A 66 25.68 -23.57 -4.49
C LEU A 66 26.12 -22.08 -4.57
N PRO A 67 27.42 -21.78 -4.54
CA PRO A 67 27.92 -20.40 -4.34
C PRO A 67 27.69 -19.46 -5.53
N THR A 68 27.30 -19.99 -6.69
CA THR A 68 27.01 -19.20 -7.89
C THR A 68 25.51 -18.92 -8.06
N GLU A 69 24.67 -19.41 -7.13
CA GLU A 69 23.22 -19.26 -7.21
C GLU A 69 22.72 -18.15 -6.28
N TYR A 70 21.62 -17.54 -6.68
CA TYR A 70 20.82 -16.73 -5.77
C TYR A 70 20.04 -17.67 -4.83
N VAL A 71 20.36 -17.66 -3.54
CA VAL A 71 19.77 -18.58 -2.56
C VAL A 71 18.84 -17.83 -1.61
N LEU A 72 17.55 -18.13 -1.68
CA LEU A 72 16.49 -17.56 -0.85
C LEU A 72 16.10 -18.54 0.25
N ALA A 73 15.97 -18.05 1.48
CA ALA A 73 15.29 -18.77 2.56
C ALA A 73 14.17 -17.91 3.15
N ASP A 74 13.18 -18.58 3.73
CA ASP A 74 12.16 -17.90 4.53
C ASP A 74 12.05 -18.46 5.95
N ASP A 75 11.60 -17.60 6.85
CA ASP A 75 11.02 -18.01 8.12
C ASP A 75 9.74 -17.23 8.41
N SER A 76 8.64 -17.95 8.70
CA SER A 76 7.30 -17.37 8.80
C SER A 76 6.68 -17.68 10.16
N GLY A 77 5.88 -16.75 10.68
CA GLY A 77 5.20 -16.89 11.97
C GLY A 77 3.80 -16.29 11.97
N MET A 78 2.98 -16.74 12.92
CA MET A 78 1.62 -16.26 13.14
C MET A 78 1.53 -15.49 14.46
N PHE A 79 1.10 -14.24 14.45
CA PHE A 79 1.09 -13.37 15.62
C PHE A 79 -0.34 -12.96 15.96
N LEU A 80 -0.78 -13.32 17.16
CA LEU A 80 -2.12 -13.05 17.65
C LEU A 80 -2.04 -12.07 18.82
N ARG A 81 -2.63 -10.88 18.68
CA ARG A 81 -2.50 -9.82 19.71
C ARG A 81 -3.08 -10.21 21.05
N ALA A 82 -4.18 -10.96 21.04
CA ALA A 82 -4.80 -11.50 22.26
C ALA A 82 -3.94 -12.58 22.94
N PHE A 83 -3.00 -13.21 22.21
CA PHE A 83 -2.18 -14.31 22.70
C PHE A 83 -0.69 -14.09 22.37
N PRO A 84 -0.08 -13.00 22.89
CA PRO A 84 1.27 -12.59 22.49
C PRO A 84 2.36 -13.60 22.89
N GLU A 85 2.10 -14.40 23.93
CA GLU A 85 3.02 -15.45 24.42
C GLU A 85 2.87 -16.78 23.66
N ARG A 86 1.91 -16.87 22.73
CA ARG A 86 1.62 -18.09 21.96
C ARG A 86 1.94 -17.86 20.49
N PHE A 87 2.15 -18.96 19.77
CA PHE A 87 2.42 -18.92 18.33
C PHE A 87 3.75 -18.20 17.97
N GLY A 88 3.72 -17.25 17.05
CA GLY A 88 4.91 -16.68 16.42
C GLY A 88 5.70 -17.74 15.65
N LEU A 89 6.96 -17.92 16.02
CA LEU A 89 7.84 -18.93 15.44
C LEU A 89 7.51 -20.36 15.88
N THR A 90 6.75 -20.54 16.97
CA THR A 90 6.43 -21.86 17.51
C THR A 90 5.11 -22.42 17.02
N THR A 91 4.38 -21.72 16.13
CA THR A 91 3.05 -22.14 15.63
C THR A 91 3.00 -23.62 15.22
N ALA A 92 3.92 -24.05 14.35
CA ALA A 92 3.96 -25.44 13.89
C ALA A 92 4.34 -26.44 15.00
N ARG A 93 5.12 -26.01 16.01
CA ARG A 93 5.49 -26.84 17.17
C ARG A 93 4.29 -27.00 18.11
N GLU A 94 3.54 -25.93 18.30
CA GLU A 94 2.35 -25.89 19.13
C GLU A 94 1.24 -26.78 18.57
N PHE A 95 0.93 -26.66 17.26
CA PHE A 95 -0.04 -27.56 16.61
C PHE A 95 0.35 -29.03 16.72
N ARG A 96 1.64 -29.37 16.56
CA ARG A 96 2.14 -30.74 16.77
C ARG A 96 2.01 -31.21 18.21
N ALA A 97 2.32 -30.35 19.19
CA ALA A 97 2.19 -30.69 20.62
C ALA A 97 0.73 -30.94 21.02
N LEU A 98 -0.21 -30.27 20.35
CA LEU A 98 -1.65 -30.46 20.50
C LEU A 98 -2.20 -31.66 19.71
N GLY A 99 -1.36 -32.34 18.91
CA GLY A 99 -1.79 -33.47 18.09
C GLY A 99 -2.71 -33.10 16.93
N LEU A 100 -2.72 -31.83 16.50
CA LEU A 100 -3.51 -31.38 15.35
C LEU A 100 -2.84 -31.86 14.06
N THR A 101 -3.56 -32.64 13.26
CA THR A 101 -3.01 -33.30 12.06
C THR A 101 -3.61 -32.80 10.74
N THR A 102 -4.61 -31.92 10.80
CA THR A 102 -5.26 -31.37 9.62
C THR A 102 -5.37 -29.85 9.71
N VAL A 103 -5.31 -29.18 8.56
CA VAL A 103 -5.51 -27.72 8.46
C VAL A 103 -6.85 -27.30 9.07
N ALA A 104 -7.91 -28.10 8.87
CA ALA A 104 -9.22 -27.80 9.45
C ALA A 104 -9.17 -27.79 10.98
N ALA A 105 -8.46 -28.74 11.60
CA ALA A 105 -8.29 -28.79 13.04
C ALA A 105 -7.40 -27.65 13.57
N GLU A 106 -6.32 -27.31 12.86
CA GLU A 106 -5.48 -26.15 13.18
C GLU A 106 -6.27 -24.84 13.14
N ASN A 107 -7.03 -24.62 12.07
CA ASN A 107 -7.84 -23.41 11.91
C ASN A 107 -8.96 -23.34 12.95
N GLN A 108 -9.67 -24.45 13.18
CA GLN A 108 -10.73 -24.51 14.18
C GLN A 108 -10.17 -24.22 15.58
N TYR A 109 -8.99 -24.76 15.91
CA TYR A 109 -8.33 -24.47 17.16
C TYR A 109 -8.06 -22.99 17.36
N VAL A 110 -7.51 -22.30 16.35
CA VAL A 110 -7.24 -20.86 16.41
C VAL A 110 -8.55 -20.07 16.55
N LEU A 111 -9.60 -20.44 15.82
CA LEU A 111 -10.92 -19.80 15.92
C LEU A 111 -11.52 -19.96 17.32
N ASP A 112 -11.42 -21.15 17.91
CA ASP A 112 -11.95 -21.50 19.23
C ASP A 112 -11.22 -20.80 20.39
N LEU A 113 -10.02 -20.22 20.15
CA LEU A 113 -9.35 -19.40 21.14
C LEU A 113 -10.10 -18.10 21.45
N TYR A 114 -10.86 -17.57 20.48
CA TYR A 114 -11.51 -16.27 20.60
C TYR A 114 -12.98 -16.40 21.02
N GLY A 115 -13.32 -15.79 22.15
CA GLY A 115 -14.69 -15.50 22.55
C GLY A 115 -15.32 -14.36 21.74
N ALA A 116 -16.63 -14.13 21.95
CA ALA A 116 -17.41 -13.15 21.18
C ALA A 116 -16.97 -11.69 21.37
N ALA A 117 -16.28 -11.37 22.48
CA ALA A 117 -15.83 -10.02 22.82
C ALA A 117 -14.32 -9.80 22.66
N ASP A 118 -13.58 -10.81 22.20
CA ASP A 118 -12.12 -10.74 22.15
C ASP A 118 -11.63 -9.90 20.95
N GLU A 119 -10.56 -9.14 21.17
CA GLU A 119 -9.85 -8.44 20.10
C GLU A 119 -9.18 -9.47 19.16
N ARG A 120 -9.62 -9.50 17.90
CA ARG A 120 -9.15 -10.49 16.91
C ARG A 120 -7.93 -10.07 16.09
N SER A 121 -7.33 -8.95 16.45
CA SER A 121 -6.13 -8.38 15.83
C SER A 121 -5.01 -9.41 15.70
N ALA A 122 -4.59 -9.66 14.47
CA ALA A 122 -3.61 -10.71 14.17
C ALA A 122 -2.97 -10.51 12.80
N TYR A 123 -1.73 -10.95 12.66
CA TYR A 123 -1.05 -10.97 11.36
C TYR A 123 -0.13 -12.17 11.23
N MET A 124 0.19 -12.53 9.99
CA MET A 124 1.30 -13.41 9.67
C MET A 124 2.49 -12.56 9.22
N ALA A 125 3.71 -12.98 9.55
CA ALA A 125 4.93 -12.36 9.02
C ALA A 125 5.81 -13.41 8.35
N ALA A 126 6.44 -13.03 7.24
CA ALA A 126 7.50 -13.78 6.57
C ALA A 126 8.76 -12.93 6.49
N ILE A 127 9.86 -13.45 7.01
CA ILE A 127 11.20 -12.92 6.74
C ILE A 127 11.80 -13.70 5.60
N PHE A 128 12.23 -12.99 4.55
CA PHE A 128 13.02 -13.53 3.45
C PHE A 128 14.46 -13.07 3.61
N VAL A 129 15.40 -14.02 3.47
CA VAL A 129 16.83 -13.74 3.37
C VAL A 129 17.33 -14.32 2.05
N LEU A 130 17.81 -13.44 1.18
CA LEU A 130 18.43 -13.78 -0.09
C LEU A 130 19.94 -13.56 0.03
N ILE A 131 20.73 -14.53 -0.44
CA ILE A 131 22.16 -14.40 -0.64
C ILE A 131 22.43 -14.42 -2.14
N THR A 132 23.13 -13.40 -2.64
CA THR A 132 23.50 -13.29 -4.05
C THR A 132 24.80 -14.05 -4.34
N PRO A 133 25.11 -14.36 -5.61
CA PRO A 133 26.40 -14.94 -6.00
C PRO A 133 27.62 -14.09 -5.56
N ASP A 134 27.42 -12.78 -5.40
CA ASP A 134 28.44 -11.84 -4.92
C ASP A 134 28.52 -11.78 -3.38
N HIS A 135 27.81 -12.67 -2.69
CA HIS A 135 27.70 -12.78 -1.23
C HIS A 135 26.98 -11.62 -0.52
N ASP A 136 26.25 -10.78 -1.26
CA ASP A 136 25.38 -9.78 -0.65
C ASP A 136 24.20 -10.47 0.06
N VAL A 137 23.84 -9.94 1.22
CA VAL A 137 22.72 -10.45 2.02
C VAL A 137 21.59 -9.43 2.01
N ILE A 138 20.46 -9.80 1.41
CA ILE A 138 19.26 -8.97 1.35
C ILE A 138 18.21 -9.59 2.26
N THR A 139 17.73 -8.80 3.23
CA THR A 139 16.68 -9.21 4.16
C THR A 139 15.44 -8.33 3.98
N VAL A 140 14.27 -8.96 3.88
CA VAL A 140 12.98 -8.26 3.81
C VAL A 140 11.94 -8.95 4.68
N GLU A 141 10.97 -8.17 5.15
CA GLU A 141 9.80 -8.66 5.89
C GLU A 141 8.53 -8.35 5.11
N GLY A 142 7.62 -9.31 5.02
CA GLY A 142 6.24 -9.06 4.61
C GLY A 142 5.29 -9.45 5.72
N ARG A 143 4.32 -8.57 6.03
CA ARG A 143 3.23 -8.86 6.96
C ARG A 143 1.91 -8.94 6.22
N GLY A 144 1.10 -9.94 6.52
CA GLY A 144 -0.18 -10.13 5.87
C GLY A 144 -1.27 -10.53 6.85
N GLY A 145 -2.49 -10.11 6.55
CA GLY A 145 -3.63 -10.21 7.44
C GLY A 145 -3.60 -9.18 8.56
N VAL A 146 -4.79 -8.86 9.05
CA VAL A 146 -5.02 -7.83 10.09
C VAL A 146 -5.87 -8.34 11.25
N ALA A 147 -6.65 -9.39 11.04
CA ALA A 147 -7.44 -10.03 12.08
C ALA A 147 -7.71 -11.51 11.77
N ILE A 148 -8.14 -12.25 12.79
CA ILE A 148 -8.74 -13.57 12.64
C ILE A 148 -10.24 -13.42 12.33
N SER A 149 -10.72 -14.15 11.33
CA SER A 149 -12.14 -14.21 10.95
C SER A 149 -12.99 -14.94 12.01
N SER A 150 -14.32 -14.85 11.90
CA SER A 150 -15.22 -15.66 12.71
C SER A 150 -15.35 -17.11 12.25
N GLU A 151 -14.99 -17.37 11.00
CA GLU A 151 -15.15 -18.67 10.36
C GLU A 151 -14.12 -18.82 9.23
N SER A 152 -13.80 -20.06 8.87
CA SER A 152 -12.93 -20.34 7.75
C SER A 152 -13.66 -20.11 6.41
N ARG A 153 -13.10 -19.27 5.52
CA ARG A 153 -13.66 -18.98 4.19
C ARG A 153 -12.58 -18.98 3.09
N GLY A 154 -13.02 -19.11 1.84
CA GLY A 154 -12.16 -19.01 0.65
C GLY A 154 -11.72 -20.35 0.05
N THR A 155 -11.27 -20.30 -1.21
CA THR A 155 -10.90 -21.49 -2.02
C THR A 155 -9.57 -21.37 -2.75
N PHE A 156 -9.00 -20.17 -2.86
CA PHE A 156 -7.75 -19.89 -3.56
C PHE A 156 -6.50 -20.07 -2.67
N GLY A 157 -6.64 -19.80 -1.37
CA GLY A 157 -5.60 -20.02 -0.35
C GLY A 157 -5.75 -21.35 0.38
N LYS A 158 -4.74 -21.71 1.20
CA LYS A 158 -4.74 -22.94 2.02
C LYS A 158 -4.19 -22.64 3.41
N GLY A 159 -4.33 -23.60 4.33
CA GLY A 159 -3.78 -23.43 5.68
C GLY A 159 -4.49 -22.31 6.43
N LEU A 160 -3.71 -21.46 7.10
CA LEU A 160 -4.20 -20.33 7.87
C LEU A 160 -4.78 -19.20 7.00
N ASP A 161 -4.53 -19.18 5.68
CA ASP A 161 -5.08 -18.16 4.78
C ASP A 161 -6.60 -18.08 4.82
N THR A 162 -7.28 -19.17 5.20
CA THR A 162 -8.75 -19.21 5.26
C THR A 162 -9.33 -18.52 6.49
N ILE A 163 -8.51 -18.17 7.48
CA ILE A 163 -8.94 -17.50 8.71
C ILE A 163 -8.29 -16.13 8.93
N PHE A 164 -7.28 -15.76 8.16
CA PHE A 164 -6.68 -14.41 8.23
C PHE A 164 -7.45 -13.46 7.33
N LEU A 165 -8.10 -12.47 7.94
CA LEU A 165 -8.74 -11.35 7.25
C LEU A 165 -7.69 -10.36 6.77
N THR A 166 -7.89 -9.87 5.55
CA THR A 166 -7.16 -8.74 4.98
C THR A 166 -7.83 -7.41 5.37
N GLU A 167 -7.19 -6.31 5.01
CA GLU A 167 -7.67 -4.94 5.14
C GLU A 167 -9.03 -4.74 4.43
N THR A 168 -9.38 -5.62 3.48
CA THR A 168 -10.65 -5.58 2.73
C THR A 168 -11.82 -6.29 3.42
N GLY A 169 -11.55 -7.01 4.53
CA GLY A 169 -12.54 -7.85 5.22
C GLY A 169 -12.76 -9.24 4.59
N GLN A 170 -12.09 -9.54 3.48
CA GLN A 170 -12.00 -10.89 2.92
C GLN A 170 -10.88 -11.68 3.59
N THR A 171 -11.03 -13.00 3.71
CA THR A 171 -9.90 -13.85 4.09
C THR A 171 -8.88 -13.90 2.95
N ILE A 172 -7.61 -14.11 3.28
CA ILE A 172 -6.53 -14.25 2.27
C ILE A 172 -6.89 -15.35 1.24
N ALA A 173 -7.57 -16.41 1.67
CA ALA A 173 -7.98 -17.50 0.79
C ALA A 173 -9.17 -17.18 -0.14
N GLU A 174 -9.89 -16.08 0.09
CA GLU A 174 -10.93 -15.59 -0.83
C GLU A 174 -10.32 -14.85 -2.04
N LEU A 175 -9.05 -14.44 -1.94
CA LEU A 175 -8.33 -13.70 -2.97
C LEU A 175 -7.61 -14.64 -3.95
N THR A 176 -7.64 -14.34 -5.24
CA THR A 176 -6.81 -15.03 -6.25
C THR A 176 -5.32 -14.87 -5.94
N THR A 177 -4.46 -15.71 -6.52
CA THR A 177 -3.01 -15.61 -6.30
C THR A 177 -2.44 -14.21 -6.63
N ALA A 178 -2.97 -13.56 -7.67
CA ALA A 178 -2.56 -12.22 -8.06
C ALA A 178 -2.98 -11.17 -7.01
N GLU A 179 -4.18 -11.28 -6.46
CA GLU A 179 -4.66 -10.40 -5.40
C GLU A 179 -3.93 -10.66 -4.07
N GLN A 180 -3.70 -11.93 -3.72
CA GLN A 180 -2.95 -12.33 -2.52
C GLN A 180 -1.58 -11.67 -2.45
N LEU A 181 -0.95 -11.34 -3.59
CA LEU A 181 0.32 -10.64 -3.64
C LEU A 181 0.33 -9.35 -2.78
N ASN A 182 -0.83 -8.67 -2.67
CA ASN A 182 -0.98 -7.41 -1.95
C ASN A 182 -1.35 -7.56 -0.48
N TYR A 183 -1.74 -8.75 -0.03
CA TYR A 183 -2.30 -8.95 1.32
C TYR A 183 -1.66 -10.11 2.09
N HIS A 184 -1.01 -11.03 1.38
CA HIS A 184 -0.34 -12.19 1.94
C HIS A 184 1.09 -11.83 2.38
N HIS A 185 1.50 -12.27 3.57
CA HIS A 185 2.82 -12.03 4.15
C HIS A 185 3.99 -12.39 3.21
N ARG A 186 4.00 -13.60 2.64
CA ARG A 186 4.99 -14.01 1.61
C ARG A 186 4.85 -13.25 0.27
N GLY A 187 3.64 -12.83 -0.09
CA GLY A 187 3.41 -12.04 -1.31
C GLY A 187 4.06 -10.67 -1.19
N ARG A 188 3.78 -9.97 -0.08
CA ARG A 188 4.43 -8.70 0.29
C ARG A 188 5.94 -8.84 0.44
N ALA A 189 6.44 -9.91 1.07
CA ALA A 189 7.88 -10.18 1.16
C ALA A 189 8.51 -10.39 -0.24
N THR A 190 7.82 -11.07 -1.15
CA THR A 190 8.24 -11.23 -2.54
C THR A 190 8.36 -9.86 -3.22
N LYS A 191 7.31 -9.03 -3.15
CA LYS A 191 7.33 -7.68 -3.74
C LYS A 191 8.52 -6.85 -3.26
N ARG A 192 8.71 -6.79 -1.94
CA ARG A 192 9.80 -6.02 -1.32
C ARG A 192 11.18 -6.55 -1.71
N LEU A 193 11.35 -7.87 -1.81
CA LEU A 193 12.63 -8.45 -2.25
C LEU A 193 12.96 -8.02 -3.68
N LEU A 194 11.98 -8.11 -4.58
CA LEU A 194 12.16 -7.73 -5.99
C LEU A 194 12.42 -6.23 -6.14
N ALA A 195 11.69 -5.39 -5.40
CA ALA A 195 11.93 -3.96 -5.35
C ALA A 195 13.35 -3.63 -4.88
N LYS A 196 13.85 -4.29 -3.82
CA LYS A 196 15.24 -4.12 -3.37
C LYS A 196 16.26 -4.51 -4.43
N LEU A 197 16.05 -5.63 -5.13
CA LEU A 197 16.92 -6.05 -6.25
C LEU A 197 16.91 -5.06 -7.41
N GLN A 198 15.86 -4.24 -7.54
CA GLN A 198 15.72 -3.22 -8.57
C GLN A 198 16.14 -1.82 -8.12
N ASP A 199 16.52 -1.61 -6.86
CA ASP A 199 16.73 -0.30 -6.22
C ASP A 199 15.47 0.59 -6.21
N ASP A 200 14.28 -0.03 -6.06
CA ASP A 200 12.96 0.62 -6.03
C ASP A 200 12.18 0.34 -4.73
N ASP A 201 12.87 0.00 -3.63
CA ASP A 201 12.25 -0.22 -2.31
C ASP A 201 11.92 1.12 -1.63
N ILE A 202 10.89 1.79 -2.16
CA ILE A 202 10.38 3.06 -1.64
C ILE A 202 9.17 2.78 -0.75
N ILE A 203 9.24 3.29 0.49
CA ILE A 203 8.20 3.15 1.52
C ILE A 203 7.65 4.54 1.89
N TRP A 204 6.33 4.61 2.02
CA TRP A 204 5.63 5.76 2.60
C TRP A 204 5.04 5.41 3.96
N GLN A 205 5.58 6.07 4.98
CA GLN A 205 5.19 5.88 6.37
C GLN A 205 4.01 6.78 6.72
N ALA A 206 2.95 6.18 7.24
CA ALA A 206 1.74 6.89 7.64
C ALA A 206 1.18 6.30 8.93
N ASN A 207 1.42 6.95 10.06
CA ASN A 207 0.85 6.60 11.36
C ASN A 207 1.02 5.12 11.77
N GLY A 208 2.22 4.55 11.54
CA GLY A 208 2.52 3.15 11.82
C GLY A 208 2.22 2.17 10.67
N HIS A 209 1.71 2.68 9.54
CA HIS A 209 1.58 1.92 8.29
C HIS A 209 2.78 2.16 7.38
N ASP A 210 3.31 1.08 6.80
CA ASP A 210 4.32 1.12 5.74
C ASP A 210 3.63 0.84 4.40
N LEU A 211 3.34 1.89 3.64
CA LEU A 211 2.74 1.80 2.32
C LEU A 211 3.82 1.60 1.26
N THR A 212 3.76 0.49 0.55
CA THR A 212 4.75 0.13 -0.48
C THR A 212 4.17 0.31 -1.88
N GLN A 213 5.03 0.57 -2.86
CA GLN A 213 4.62 1.10 -4.16
C GLN A 213 4.71 0.10 -5.33
N GLU A 214 5.07 -1.15 -5.07
CA GLU A 214 5.47 -2.12 -6.12
C GLU A 214 4.30 -2.50 -7.03
N THR A 215 3.07 -2.45 -6.53
CA THR A 215 1.83 -2.77 -7.26
C THR A 215 0.91 -1.57 -7.47
N GLY A 216 1.44 -0.37 -7.23
CA GLY A 216 0.64 0.84 -7.12
C GLY A 216 -0.23 0.85 -5.86
N MET A 217 -0.24 2.02 -5.22
CA MET A 217 -1.13 2.35 -4.11
C MET A 217 -2.43 2.89 -4.69
N ILE A 218 -3.55 2.23 -4.41
CA ILE A 218 -4.87 2.69 -4.83
C ILE A 218 -5.45 3.57 -3.72
N TYR A 219 -5.73 4.81 -4.09
CA TYR A 219 -6.10 5.87 -3.17
C TYR A 219 -7.53 6.31 -3.52
N GLY A 220 -8.50 5.71 -2.84
CA GLY A 220 -9.93 5.84 -3.13
C GLY A 220 -10.50 7.16 -2.62
N VAL A 221 -11.14 7.92 -3.51
CA VAL A 221 -11.76 9.20 -3.16
C VAL A 221 -13.14 8.96 -2.54
N LEU A 222 -13.37 9.49 -1.34
CA LEU A 222 -14.65 9.46 -0.63
C LEU A 222 -15.09 10.90 -0.30
N ASN A 223 -15.94 11.46 -1.16
CA ASN A 223 -16.51 12.80 -0.96
C ASN A 223 -17.69 12.73 0.02
N VAL A 224 -17.62 13.46 1.14
CA VAL A 224 -18.67 13.47 2.18
C VAL A 224 -19.55 14.74 2.14
N SER A 225 -19.57 15.45 1.00
CA SER A 225 -20.30 16.71 0.86
C SER A 225 -21.72 16.54 0.27
N PRO A 226 -22.78 17.14 0.85
CA PRO A 226 -24.14 17.08 0.28
C PRO A 226 -24.27 17.67 -1.14
N GLU A 227 -23.27 18.42 -1.61
CA GLU A 227 -23.28 19.10 -2.92
C GLU A 227 -22.68 18.24 -4.05
N SER A 228 -22.11 17.07 -3.75
CA SER A 228 -21.65 16.12 -4.78
C SER A 228 -22.78 15.53 -5.63
N PHE A 229 -24.05 15.81 -5.26
CA PHE A 229 -25.27 15.47 -6.02
C PHE A 229 -25.21 15.87 -7.50
N TYR A 230 -24.44 16.91 -7.85
CA TYR A 230 -24.26 17.33 -9.26
C TYR A 230 -23.39 16.38 -10.10
N ASN A 231 -22.83 15.31 -9.54
CA ASN A 231 -21.92 14.38 -10.23
C ASN A 231 -22.45 12.94 -10.37
N GLY A 232 -23.71 12.65 -10.05
CA GLY A 232 -24.26 11.29 -10.11
C GLY A 232 -23.77 10.34 -9.00
N GLU A 233 -22.94 10.81 -8.07
CA GLU A 233 -22.55 10.09 -6.86
C GLU A 233 -23.57 10.34 -5.74
N HIS A 234 -24.14 9.27 -5.19
CA HIS A 234 -25.11 9.37 -4.10
C HIS A 234 -24.37 9.73 -2.81
N VAL A 235 -24.44 11.00 -2.38
CA VAL A 235 -23.91 11.40 -1.07
C VAL A 235 -25.00 11.15 -0.06
N GLY A 236 -24.92 9.98 0.56
CA GLY A 236 -25.79 9.68 1.67
C GLY A 236 -25.19 10.16 3.00
N GLY A 237 -25.87 9.83 4.10
CA GLY A 237 -25.39 10.17 5.43
C GLY A 237 -24.12 9.41 5.79
N VAL A 238 -23.67 9.53 7.03
CA VAL A 238 -22.51 8.78 7.55
C VAL A 238 -22.58 7.30 7.18
N ALA A 239 -23.76 6.68 7.28
CA ALA A 239 -23.97 5.27 6.93
C ALA A 239 -23.61 4.94 5.47
N ASP A 240 -23.96 5.80 4.52
CA ASP A 240 -23.69 5.59 3.10
C ASP A 240 -22.20 5.82 2.78
N SER A 241 -21.57 6.82 3.42
CA SER A 241 -20.11 7.01 3.32
C SER A 241 -19.35 5.79 3.85
N LEU A 242 -19.83 5.16 4.94
CA LEU A 242 -19.25 3.94 5.48
C LEU A 242 -19.46 2.73 4.57
N ALA A 243 -20.63 2.61 3.95
CA ALA A 243 -20.88 1.57 2.95
C ALA A 243 -19.95 1.74 1.74
N GLN A 244 -19.77 2.97 1.25
CA GLN A 244 -18.85 3.26 0.15
C GLN A 244 -17.39 3.00 0.52
N ALA A 245 -16.94 3.41 1.70
CA ALA A 245 -15.58 3.11 2.18
C ALA A 245 -15.35 1.60 2.28
N THR A 246 -16.34 0.86 2.80
CA THR A 246 -16.29 -0.61 2.89
C THR A 246 -16.18 -1.23 1.49
N GLN A 247 -16.95 -0.73 0.53
CA GLN A 247 -16.87 -1.21 -0.85
C GLN A 247 -15.53 -0.86 -1.51
N GLN A 248 -14.99 0.34 -1.30
CA GLN A 248 -13.67 0.73 -1.81
C GLN A 248 -12.55 -0.16 -1.22
N LEU A 249 -12.60 -0.48 0.07
CA LEU A 249 -11.68 -1.45 0.67
C LEU A 249 -11.84 -2.83 0.02
N ALA A 250 -13.08 -3.31 -0.15
CA ALA A 250 -13.38 -4.57 -0.85
C ALA A 250 -12.87 -4.60 -2.30
N ASP A 251 -12.93 -3.46 -3.00
CA ASP A 251 -12.43 -3.29 -4.36
C ASP A 251 -10.89 -3.13 -4.43
N GLY A 252 -10.23 -3.06 -3.27
CA GLY A 252 -8.78 -3.08 -3.13
C GLY A 252 -8.12 -1.70 -3.00
N ALA A 253 -8.80 -0.72 -2.42
CA ALA A 253 -8.17 0.54 -1.99
C ALA A 253 -7.16 0.28 -0.87
N ASP A 254 -5.96 0.84 -0.99
CA ASP A 254 -4.96 0.86 0.07
C ASP A 254 -5.20 2.03 1.04
N VAL A 255 -5.76 3.14 0.54
CA VAL A 255 -6.09 4.34 1.30
C VAL A 255 -7.48 4.82 0.93
N ILE A 256 -8.26 5.21 1.94
CA ILE A 256 -9.55 5.91 1.76
C ILE A 256 -9.36 7.38 2.10
N GLU A 257 -9.56 8.28 1.13
CA GLU A 257 -9.48 9.72 1.36
C GLU A 257 -10.86 10.32 1.60
N VAL A 258 -11.04 10.84 2.81
CA VAL A 258 -12.25 11.56 3.22
C VAL A 258 -12.11 13.04 2.87
N GLY A 259 -12.90 13.52 1.92
CA GLY A 259 -12.95 14.93 1.51
C GLY A 259 -14.24 15.62 1.97
N GLY A 260 -14.13 16.58 2.88
CA GLY A 260 -15.26 17.33 3.44
C GLY A 260 -15.74 18.51 2.58
N GLN A 261 -14.85 19.03 1.73
CA GLN A 261 -15.07 20.20 0.89
C GLN A 261 -14.56 19.96 -0.53
N THR A 262 -15.25 20.54 -1.52
CA THR A 262 -14.69 20.63 -2.87
C THR A 262 -13.61 21.71 -2.97
N THR A 263 -12.52 21.40 -3.67
CA THR A 263 -11.42 22.32 -3.99
C THR A 263 -11.56 22.94 -5.40
N ARG A 264 -12.72 22.72 -6.05
CA ARG A 264 -13.02 23.25 -7.38
C ARG A 264 -13.18 24.78 -7.34
N PRO A 265 -12.72 25.51 -8.37
CA PRO A 265 -12.97 26.95 -8.48
C PRO A 265 -14.46 27.29 -8.44
N GLY A 266 -14.82 28.38 -7.75
CA GLY A 266 -16.18 28.94 -7.75
C GLY A 266 -17.10 28.50 -6.61
N PHE A 267 -16.62 27.70 -5.65
CA PHE A 267 -17.40 27.31 -4.46
C PHE A 267 -17.10 28.22 -3.26
N VAL A 268 -18.09 28.41 -2.39
CA VAL A 268 -17.91 29.08 -1.09
C VAL A 268 -17.18 28.10 -0.16
N PRO A 269 -15.98 28.44 0.36
CA PRO A 269 -15.29 27.59 1.31
C PRO A 269 -16.13 27.38 2.58
N LEU A 270 -16.15 26.16 3.09
CA LEU A 270 -16.74 25.84 4.39
C LEU A 270 -15.89 26.45 5.50
N THR A 271 -16.53 26.75 6.63
CA THR A 271 -15.75 27.04 7.85
C THR A 271 -15.05 25.75 8.32
N PRO A 272 -13.94 25.84 9.08
CA PRO A 272 -13.32 24.66 9.67
C PRO A 272 -14.31 23.81 10.47
N GLU A 273 -15.22 24.42 11.23
CA GLU A 273 -16.20 23.72 12.06
C GLU A 273 -17.18 22.90 11.22
N GLU A 274 -17.65 23.45 10.10
CA GLU A 274 -18.55 22.76 9.18
C GLU A 274 -17.87 21.55 8.50
N GLU A 275 -16.61 21.72 8.09
CA GLU A 275 -15.83 20.62 7.50
C GLU A 275 -15.55 19.53 8.53
N ILE A 276 -15.16 19.88 9.75
CA ILE A 276 -14.95 18.96 10.87
C ILE A 276 -16.21 18.15 11.16
N ALA A 277 -17.37 18.81 11.24
CA ALA A 277 -18.66 18.17 11.51
C ALA A 277 -19.04 17.13 10.43
N ARG A 278 -18.55 17.30 9.19
CA ARG A 278 -18.77 16.35 8.09
C ARG A 278 -17.80 15.17 8.15
N ILE A 279 -16.50 15.42 8.31
CA ILE A 279 -15.48 14.38 8.13
C ILE A 279 -15.26 13.52 9.38
N VAL A 280 -15.30 14.09 10.58
CA VAL A 280 -14.92 13.37 11.82
C VAL A 280 -15.80 12.14 12.07
N PRO A 281 -17.14 12.20 11.96
CA PRO A 281 -17.99 11.02 12.15
C PRO A 281 -17.70 9.91 11.13
N VAL A 282 -17.33 10.28 9.89
CA VAL A 282 -16.98 9.31 8.84
C VAL A 282 -15.63 8.66 9.14
N ILE A 283 -14.59 9.43 9.49
CA ILE A 283 -13.27 8.91 9.86
C ILE A 283 -13.42 7.92 11.03
N GLN A 284 -14.10 8.33 12.11
CA GLN A 284 -14.31 7.47 13.27
C GLN A 284 -15.12 6.21 12.93
N GLY A 285 -16.14 6.34 12.08
CA GLY A 285 -16.93 5.21 11.63
C GLY A 285 -16.11 4.21 10.80
N ILE A 286 -15.24 4.71 9.90
CA ILE A 286 -14.34 3.87 9.09
C ILE A 286 -13.37 3.14 10.01
N LYS A 287 -12.67 3.86 10.90
CA LYS A 287 -11.72 3.22 11.84
C LYS A 287 -12.42 2.27 12.82
N LYS A 288 -13.70 2.47 13.14
CA LYS A 288 -14.47 1.53 13.96
C LYS A 288 -14.84 0.26 13.19
N ALA A 289 -15.32 0.39 11.96
CA ALA A 289 -15.73 -0.74 11.12
C ALA A 289 -14.52 -1.52 10.55
N HIS A 290 -13.45 -0.79 10.24
CA HIS A 290 -12.22 -1.26 9.62
C HIS A 290 -11.01 -0.66 10.37
N PRO A 291 -10.63 -1.20 11.53
CA PRO A 291 -9.56 -0.65 12.38
C PRO A 291 -8.20 -0.45 11.70
N TYR A 292 -7.97 -1.17 10.61
CA TYR A 292 -6.72 -1.20 9.86
C TYR A 292 -6.73 -0.40 8.57
N ALA A 293 -7.90 0.13 8.18
CA ALA A 293 -7.98 0.98 7.00
C ALA A 293 -7.10 2.23 7.22
N VAL A 294 -6.30 2.56 6.22
CA VAL A 294 -5.53 3.80 6.18
C VAL A 294 -6.46 4.89 5.69
N VAL A 295 -6.68 5.90 6.53
CA VAL A 295 -7.59 7.00 6.23
C VAL A 295 -6.79 8.27 5.97
N ALA A 296 -6.95 8.86 4.80
CA ALA A 296 -6.42 10.16 4.48
C ALA A 296 -7.51 11.24 4.57
N VAL A 297 -7.10 12.49 4.79
CA VAL A 297 -8.00 13.65 4.75
C VAL A 297 -7.46 14.70 3.78
N ASP A 298 -8.30 15.10 2.83
CA ASP A 298 -8.04 16.19 1.87
C ASP A 298 -8.43 17.52 2.53
N THR A 299 -7.46 18.22 3.10
CA THR A 299 -7.69 19.54 3.71
C THR A 299 -6.42 20.37 3.77
N TYR A 300 -6.57 21.68 3.55
CA TYR A 300 -5.52 22.67 3.77
C TYR A 300 -5.73 23.48 5.06
N LYS A 301 -6.78 23.20 5.84
CA LYS A 301 -7.11 24.00 7.04
C LYS A 301 -6.48 23.38 8.29
N TYR A 302 -5.68 24.16 9.01
CA TYR A 302 -4.97 23.69 10.21
C TYR A 302 -5.91 23.06 11.25
N GLU A 303 -7.03 23.74 11.56
CA GLU A 303 -7.98 23.29 12.57
C GLU A 303 -8.64 21.95 12.17
N VAL A 304 -8.88 21.74 10.88
CA VAL A 304 -9.42 20.49 10.34
C VAL A 304 -8.37 19.37 10.40
N MET A 305 -7.10 19.64 10.10
CA MET A 305 -6.00 18.68 10.25
C MET A 305 -5.92 18.16 11.69
N VAL A 306 -5.95 19.06 12.69
CA VAL A 306 -5.92 18.69 14.11
C VAL A 306 -7.08 17.76 14.45
N ALA A 307 -8.31 18.10 14.04
CA ALA A 307 -9.49 17.30 14.32
C ALA A 307 -9.46 15.93 13.61
N ALA A 308 -9.01 15.89 12.36
CA ALA A 308 -8.87 14.66 11.58
C ALA A 308 -7.87 13.69 12.21
N ILE A 309 -6.69 14.17 12.61
CA ILE A 309 -5.66 13.35 13.27
C ILE A 309 -6.21 12.79 14.58
N ASN A 310 -6.87 13.62 15.40
CA ASN A 310 -7.51 13.17 16.64
C ASN A 310 -8.65 12.16 16.40
N ALA A 311 -9.29 12.20 15.23
CA ALA A 311 -10.32 11.25 14.83
C ALA A 311 -9.76 9.91 14.32
N GLY A 312 -8.45 9.83 14.05
CA GLY A 312 -7.75 8.63 13.58
C GLY A 312 -7.35 8.66 12.11
N ALA A 313 -7.23 9.85 11.49
CA ALA A 313 -6.62 9.98 10.17
C ALA A 313 -5.13 9.64 10.23
N ASP A 314 -4.68 8.90 9.21
CA ASP A 314 -3.31 8.39 9.09
C ASP A 314 -2.47 9.22 8.11
N ILE A 315 -3.11 9.94 7.19
CA ILE A 315 -2.48 10.80 6.17
C ILE A 315 -3.21 12.14 6.09
N ILE A 316 -2.45 13.22 5.93
CA ILE A 316 -2.97 14.53 5.53
C ILE A 316 -2.53 14.82 4.10
N ASN A 317 -3.50 15.09 3.23
CA ASN A 317 -3.30 15.59 1.88
C ASN A 317 -3.55 17.10 1.86
N ASP A 318 -2.49 17.87 1.62
CA ASP A 318 -2.55 19.33 1.60
C ASP A 318 -2.21 19.87 0.21
N VAL A 319 -3.25 20.40 -0.45
CA VAL A 319 -3.16 21.07 -1.75
C VAL A 319 -2.30 22.34 -1.73
N ASN A 320 -1.91 22.86 -0.57
CA ASN A 320 -0.99 24.00 -0.46
C ASN A 320 0.44 23.57 -0.10
N GLY A 321 0.70 22.25 -0.08
CA GLY A 321 2.02 21.68 0.18
C GLY A 321 2.59 22.03 1.55
N PHE A 322 1.73 22.34 2.54
CA PHE A 322 2.10 22.75 3.89
C PHE A 322 2.91 24.05 3.99
N THR A 323 2.83 24.92 2.96
CA THR A 323 3.66 26.15 2.88
C THR A 323 2.93 27.44 3.31
N ASP A 324 1.61 27.39 3.43
CA ASP A 324 0.70 28.52 3.69
C ASP A 324 0.48 28.83 5.18
N ASP A 325 0.84 27.91 6.10
CA ASP A 325 0.71 28.11 7.55
C ASP A 325 1.80 27.35 8.31
N THR A 326 2.67 28.07 9.03
CA THR A 326 3.79 27.48 9.78
C THR A 326 3.35 26.59 10.94
N ARG A 327 2.11 26.74 11.44
CA ARG A 327 1.55 25.86 12.47
C ARG A 327 1.44 24.42 11.98
N LYS A 328 1.21 24.21 10.67
CA LYS A 328 1.11 22.88 10.06
C LYS A 328 2.40 22.08 10.24
N LEU A 329 3.56 22.71 10.03
CA LEU A 329 4.87 22.07 10.18
C LEU A 329 5.08 21.58 11.62
N SER A 330 4.74 22.43 12.60
CA SER A 330 4.84 22.07 14.02
C SER A 330 3.91 20.89 14.37
N LEU A 331 2.68 20.89 13.85
CA LEU A 331 1.74 19.78 14.05
C LEU A 331 2.26 18.48 13.43
N MET A 332 2.69 18.52 12.15
CA MET A 332 3.17 17.33 11.45
C MET A 332 4.44 16.74 12.09
N ALA A 333 5.35 17.59 12.59
CA ALA A 333 6.58 17.16 13.26
C ALA A 333 6.31 16.41 14.58
N THR A 334 5.20 16.69 15.26
CA THR A 334 4.84 16.05 16.55
C THR A 334 3.95 14.82 16.42
N THR A 335 3.55 14.47 15.20
CA THR A 335 2.70 13.31 14.89
C THR A 335 3.46 12.27 14.07
N ALA A 336 2.85 11.10 13.84
CA ALA A 336 3.38 10.07 12.94
C ALA A 336 2.68 10.02 11.58
N VAL A 337 1.71 10.90 11.32
CA VAL A 337 0.88 10.85 10.11
C VAL A 337 1.68 11.06 8.83
N GLY A 338 1.26 10.44 7.74
CA GLY A 338 1.84 10.66 6.42
C GLY A 338 1.42 12.02 5.86
N LEU A 339 2.28 12.61 5.03
CA LEU A 339 2.04 13.86 4.33
C LEU A 339 1.99 13.59 2.83
N LEU A 340 0.97 14.11 2.18
CA LEU A 340 0.94 14.25 0.73
C LEU A 340 0.99 15.75 0.41
N THR A 341 2.12 16.17 -0.16
CA THR A 341 2.40 17.58 -0.48
C THR A 341 2.19 17.82 -1.98
N MET A 342 1.39 18.83 -2.33
CA MET A 342 1.05 19.13 -3.71
C MET A 342 1.79 20.36 -4.25
N PHE A 343 2.26 20.27 -5.50
CA PHE A 343 2.64 21.44 -6.28
C PHE A 343 1.38 22.16 -6.80
N ASN A 344 1.10 23.36 -6.31
CA ASN A 344 -0.09 24.12 -6.67
C ASN A 344 0.27 25.45 -7.37
N PRO A 345 0.21 25.50 -8.71
CA PRO A 345 0.61 26.68 -9.45
C PRO A 345 -0.54 27.67 -9.71
N ARG A 346 -1.73 27.45 -9.13
CA ARG A 346 -2.96 28.18 -9.48
C ARG A 346 -2.82 29.70 -9.47
N ASP A 347 -2.05 30.23 -8.53
CA ASP A 347 -1.84 31.67 -8.34
C ASP A 347 -0.43 32.15 -8.74
N ASN A 348 0.41 31.27 -9.30
CA ASN A 348 1.79 31.56 -9.66
C ASN A 348 1.98 31.54 -11.19
N GLU A 349 2.88 32.38 -11.71
CA GLU A 349 3.33 32.24 -13.11
C GLU A 349 4.30 31.06 -13.20
N LEU A 350 4.09 30.20 -14.21
CA LEU A 350 4.99 29.10 -14.53
C LEU A 350 5.96 29.50 -15.64
N SER A 351 7.16 28.93 -15.60
CA SER A 351 8.10 29.02 -16.71
C SER A 351 7.66 28.14 -17.87
N SER A 352 8.37 28.23 -19.01
CA SER A 352 8.16 27.32 -20.13
C SER A 352 8.63 25.88 -19.83
N ASP A 353 9.45 25.67 -18.80
CA ASP A 353 9.90 24.35 -18.35
C ASP A 353 9.27 24.01 -17.00
N ILE A 354 8.00 23.62 -17.05
CA ILE A 354 7.18 23.26 -15.88
C ILE A 354 7.83 22.15 -15.06
N ALA A 355 8.54 21.22 -15.70
CA ALA A 355 9.23 20.17 -14.97
C ALA A 355 10.36 20.73 -14.10
N SER A 356 11.10 21.74 -14.58
CA SER A 356 12.10 22.43 -13.78
C SER A 356 11.48 23.21 -12.61
N ASP A 357 10.32 23.85 -12.81
CA ASP A 357 9.59 24.54 -11.74
C ASP A 357 9.14 23.55 -10.64
N MET A 358 8.62 22.39 -11.03
CA MET A 358 8.22 21.34 -10.09
C MET A 358 9.41 20.76 -9.33
N ILE A 359 10.54 20.52 -10.01
CA ILE A 359 11.78 20.06 -9.35
C ILE A 359 12.27 21.09 -8.34
N ALA A 360 12.28 22.38 -8.69
CA ALA A 360 12.67 23.45 -7.78
C ALA A 360 11.74 23.48 -6.56
N PHE A 361 10.42 23.48 -6.78
CA PHE A 361 9.43 23.47 -5.71
C PHE A 361 9.62 22.29 -4.75
N PHE A 362 9.68 21.04 -5.26
CA PHE A 362 9.80 19.87 -4.39
C PHE A 362 11.17 19.78 -3.70
N THR A 363 12.23 20.32 -4.30
CA THR A 363 13.53 20.43 -3.64
C THR A 363 13.42 21.31 -2.40
N ASP A 364 12.85 22.50 -2.54
CA ASP A 364 12.71 23.46 -1.44
C ASP A 364 11.67 23.01 -0.41
N ASN A 365 10.55 22.43 -0.87
CA ASN A 365 9.47 21.93 -0.03
C ASN A 365 9.94 20.76 0.85
N LEU A 366 10.61 19.76 0.27
CA LEU A 366 11.16 18.64 1.04
C LEU A 366 12.20 19.12 2.06
N ALA A 367 13.11 20.02 1.67
CA ALA A 367 14.10 20.58 2.59
C ALA A 367 13.42 21.32 3.77
N THR A 368 12.33 22.04 3.50
CA THR A 368 11.55 22.75 4.53
C THR A 368 10.88 21.77 5.50
N LEU A 369 10.24 20.72 4.98
CA LEU A 369 9.59 19.68 5.79
C LEU A 369 10.61 18.92 6.65
N GLU A 370 11.75 18.53 6.06
CA GLU A 370 12.84 17.84 6.76
C GLU A 370 13.46 18.73 7.85
N ALA A 371 13.66 20.03 7.59
CA ALA A 371 14.17 20.98 8.57
C ALA A 371 13.22 21.19 9.76
N ALA A 372 11.92 20.96 9.58
CA ALA A 372 10.93 20.95 10.66
C ALA A 372 10.95 19.66 11.51
N GLY A 373 11.78 18.68 11.16
CA GLY A 373 11.88 17.38 11.85
C GLY A 373 10.93 16.31 11.30
N ILE A 374 10.34 16.51 10.12
CA ILE A 374 9.47 15.52 9.49
C ILE A 374 10.36 14.56 8.69
N ALA A 375 10.30 13.26 9.03
CA ALA A 375 11.05 12.24 8.31
C ALA A 375 10.64 12.18 6.84
N ARG A 376 11.63 12.11 5.94
CA ARG A 376 11.42 12.06 4.49
C ARG A 376 10.51 10.90 4.08
N GLU A 377 10.61 9.78 4.78
CA GLU A 377 9.82 8.56 4.60
C GLU A 377 8.32 8.77 4.81
N ARG A 378 7.92 9.84 5.50
CA ARG A 378 6.51 10.20 5.71
C ARG A 378 5.90 11.03 4.58
N ILE A 379 6.68 11.43 3.58
CA ILE A 379 6.24 12.40 2.57
C ILE A 379 5.98 11.69 1.22
N ALA A 380 4.87 11.99 0.58
CA ALA A 380 4.55 11.65 -0.81
C ALA A 380 4.27 12.93 -1.61
N LEU A 381 4.40 12.86 -2.93
CA LEU A 381 4.36 14.03 -3.83
C LEU A 381 3.12 13.99 -4.71
N ASP A 382 2.40 15.11 -4.83
CA ASP A 382 1.36 15.31 -5.84
C ASP A 382 1.79 16.38 -6.86
N PRO A 383 1.99 16.00 -8.14
CA PRO A 383 2.26 16.94 -9.23
C PRO A 383 1.25 18.09 -9.37
N GLY A 384 0.01 17.93 -8.86
CA GLY A 384 -1.02 18.96 -8.87
C GLY A 384 -1.76 19.11 -10.21
N VAL A 385 -1.79 18.07 -11.04
CA VAL A 385 -2.45 18.12 -12.36
C VAL A 385 -3.89 18.64 -12.24
N GLY A 386 -4.31 19.59 -13.07
CA GLY A 386 -5.62 20.24 -12.99
C GLY A 386 -5.70 21.41 -12.01
N TYR A 387 -4.57 21.80 -11.40
CA TYR A 387 -4.40 23.09 -10.70
C TYR A 387 -3.59 24.09 -11.54
N SER A 388 -3.38 23.80 -12.83
CA SER A 388 -2.81 24.74 -13.79
C SER A 388 -3.52 26.09 -13.75
N LYS A 389 -2.72 27.15 -13.92
CA LYS A 389 -3.24 28.51 -13.94
C LYS A 389 -4.20 28.65 -15.12
N ASN A 390 -5.34 29.29 -14.88
CA ASN A 390 -6.42 29.47 -15.87
C ASN A 390 -6.97 28.17 -16.49
N SER A 391 -6.75 27.01 -15.86
CA SER A 391 -7.11 25.69 -16.43
C SER A 391 -6.43 25.42 -17.79
N ASP A 392 -5.17 25.83 -17.95
CA ASP A 392 -4.38 25.56 -19.15
C ASP A 392 -4.07 24.07 -19.29
N VAL A 393 -4.71 23.45 -20.28
CA VAL A 393 -4.60 22.02 -20.52
C VAL A 393 -3.19 21.58 -20.97
N TYR A 394 -2.42 22.46 -21.62
CA TYR A 394 -1.05 22.14 -22.01
C TYR A 394 -0.12 22.13 -20.80
N GLN A 395 -0.40 22.97 -19.79
CA GLN A 395 0.30 22.89 -18.51
C GLN A 395 -0.03 21.57 -17.80
N ASP A 396 -1.31 21.16 -17.77
CA ASP A 396 -1.70 19.86 -17.18
C ASP A 396 -0.96 18.68 -17.84
N LEU A 397 -0.87 18.67 -19.18
CA LEU A 397 -0.12 17.63 -19.91
C LEU A 397 1.38 17.68 -19.62
N ALA A 398 1.97 18.87 -19.50
CA ALA A 398 3.37 19.03 -19.12
C ALA A 398 3.64 18.53 -17.69
N MET A 399 2.72 18.79 -16.74
CA MET A 399 2.79 18.28 -15.36
C MET A 399 2.67 16.76 -15.33
N MET A 400 1.78 16.15 -16.14
CA MET A 400 1.70 14.69 -16.27
C MET A 400 3.02 14.10 -16.80
N ARG A 401 3.64 14.74 -17.80
CA ARG A 401 4.92 14.30 -18.37
C ARG A 401 6.08 14.48 -17.40
N ALA A 402 6.03 15.49 -16.54
CA ALA A 402 7.08 15.79 -15.57
C ALA A 402 7.25 14.72 -14.49
N VAL A 403 6.26 13.83 -14.30
CA VAL A 403 6.29 12.73 -13.32
C VAL A 403 7.59 11.93 -13.37
N GLU A 404 8.09 11.60 -14.56
CA GLU A 404 9.34 10.84 -14.72
C GLU A 404 10.53 11.54 -14.04
N ARG A 405 10.61 12.88 -14.16
CA ARG A 405 11.68 13.66 -13.54
C ARG A 405 11.55 13.70 -12.01
N LEU A 406 10.34 13.62 -11.46
CA LEU A 406 10.11 13.63 -10.01
C LEU A 406 10.59 12.35 -9.31
N THR A 407 10.80 11.26 -10.06
CA THR A 407 11.33 10.00 -9.50
C THR A 407 12.69 10.17 -8.81
N VAL A 408 13.44 11.23 -9.16
CA VAL A 408 14.70 11.60 -8.50
C VAL A 408 14.58 11.78 -6.99
N PHE A 409 13.39 12.16 -6.48
CA PHE A 409 13.17 12.35 -5.06
C PHE A 409 13.09 11.03 -4.27
N LYS A 410 12.98 9.89 -4.97
CA LYS A 410 12.77 8.54 -4.40
C LYS A 410 11.59 8.49 -3.42
N ARG A 411 10.52 9.20 -3.73
CA ARG A 411 9.25 9.26 -2.97
C ARG A 411 8.08 8.83 -3.85
N PRO A 412 7.00 8.27 -3.28
CA PRO A 412 5.82 7.96 -4.07
C PRO A 412 5.18 9.22 -4.64
N ILE A 413 4.74 9.15 -5.90
CA ILE A 413 4.16 10.26 -6.65
C ILE A 413 2.71 9.92 -7.03
N MET A 414 1.81 10.88 -6.90
CA MET A 414 0.38 10.72 -7.17
C MET A 414 -0.03 10.98 -8.63
N THR A 415 -1.02 10.22 -9.09
CA THR A 415 -1.79 10.44 -10.33
C THR A 415 -3.21 10.91 -9.98
N ALA A 416 -3.38 12.19 -9.70
CA ALA A 416 -4.70 12.77 -9.43
C ALA A 416 -5.37 13.27 -10.72
N VAL A 417 -5.69 12.40 -11.68
CA VAL A 417 -6.22 12.80 -13.01
C VAL A 417 -7.68 12.42 -13.25
N SER A 418 -8.30 11.68 -12.32
CA SER A 418 -9.65 11.13 -12.46
C SER A 418 -10.74 12.20 -12.66
N ASN A 419 -11.43 12.13 -13.81
CA ASN A 419 -12.58 12.96 -14.20
C ASN A 419 -12.32 14.49 -14.23
N LYS A 420 -11.05 14.91 -14.34
CA LYS A 420 -10.65 16.33 -14.32
C LYS A 420 -10.97 17.08 -15.64
N GLY A 421 -10.84 18.40 -15.60
CA GLY A 421 -11.26 19.31 -16.67
C GLY A 421 -10.44 19.19 -17.96
N TRP A 422 -9.17 18.78 -17.91
CA TRP A 422 -8.31 18.62 -19.08
C TRP A 422 -8.94 17.78 -20.20
N ALA A 423 -9.70 16.72 -19.85
CA ALA A 423 -10.39 15.87 -20.82
C ALA A 423 -11.52 16.61 -21.56
N LYS A 424 -12.20 17.56 -20.88
CA LYS A 424 -13.16 18.46 -21.52
C LYS A 424 -12.46 19.36 -22.53
N PHE A 425 -11.34 19.96 -22.15
CA PHE A 425 -10.66 20.93 -23.01
C PHE A 425 -10.02 20.27 -24.24
N LEU A 426 -9.54 19.02 -24.12
CA LEU A 426 -8.95 18.30 -25.26
C LEU A 426 -9.99 17.63 -26.17
N PHE A 427 -11.05 17.06 -25.60
CA PHE A 427 -11.94 16.14 -26.32
C PHE A 427 -13.43 16.45 -26.17
N ASP A 428 -13.78 17.57 -25.54
CA ASP A 428 -15.16 17.99 -25.23
C ASP A 428 -15.98 16.95 -24.43
N LEU A 429 -15.30 16.12 -23.65
CA LEU A 429 -15.96 15.06 -22.87
C LEU A 429 -16.72 15.61 -21.65
N PRO A 430 -18.02 15.29 -21.49
CA PRO A 430 -18.74 15.55 -20.26
C PRO A 430 -18.16 14.68 -19.12
N LYS A 431 -18.42 15.06 -17.86
CA LYS A 431 -17.69 14.50 -16.71
C LYS A 431 -17.85 12.97 -16.58
N ASP A 432 -19.06 12.49 -16.81
CA ASP A 432 -19.49 11.10 -16.77
C ASP A 432 -18.92 10.22 -17.89
N GLU A 433 -18.36 10.82 -18.95
CA GLU A 433 -17.70 10.11 -20.05
C GLU A 433 -16.16 10.14 -19.95
N ARG A 434 -15.59 10.63 -18.84
CA ARG A 434 -14.13 10.78 -18.68
C ARG A 434 -13.43 9.58 -18.04
N SER A 435 -14.15 8.58 -17.57
CA SER A 435 -13.59 7.46 -16.80
C SER A 435 -12.49 6.73 -17.56
N ASP A 436 -12.76 6.38 -18.81
CA ASP A 436 -11.87 5.54 -19.63
C ASP A 436 -10.59 6.30 -19.95
N LEU A 437 -10.73 7.55 -20.37
CA LEU A 437 -9.60 8.41 -20.67
C LEU A 437 -8.79 8.75 -19.40
N SER A 438 -9.45 8.86 -18.24
CA SER A 438 -8.77 9.04 -16.96
C SER A 438 -7.90 7.83 -16.61
N LEU A 439 -8.39 6.61 -16.87
CA LEU A 439 -7.63 5.39 -16.63
C LEU A 439 -6.43 5.29 -17.59
N VAL A 440 -6.58 5.70 -18.85
CA VAL A 440 -5.46 5.80 -19.81
C VAL A 440 -4.40 6.79 -19.31
N ALA A 441 -4.79 8.00 -18.93
CA ALA A 441 -3.86 8.99 -18.40
C ALA A 441 -3.15 8.50 -17.12
N ALA A 442 -3.89 7.88 -16.19
CA ALA A 442 -3.32 7.27 -14.99
C ALA A 442 -2.34 6.14 -15.32
N THR A 443 -2.64 5.32 -16.33
CA THR A 443 -1.74 4.24 -16.81
C THR A 443 -0.42 4.80 -17.34
N GLU A 444 -0.47 5.88 -18.12
CA GLU A 444 0.72 6.51 -18.67
C GLU A 444 1.56 7.19 -17.58
N MET A 445 0.93 7.92 -16.65
CA MET A 445 1.66 8.45 -15.48
C MET A 445 2.24 7.35 -14.60
N TYR A 446 1.53 6.22 -14.46
CA TYR A 446 2.02 5.06 -13.72
C TYR A 446 3.26 4.43 -14.37
N ARG A 447 3.32 4.42 -15.71
CA ARG A 447 4.50 4.00 -16.47
C ARG A 447 5.67 4.97 -16.35
N LEU A 448 5.39 6.27 -16.20
CA LEU A 448 6.40 7.31 -15.94
C LEU A 448 6.95 7.27 -14.49
N GLY A 449 6.38 6.45 -13.61
CA GLY A 449 6.90 6.25 -12.25
C GLY A 449 6.01 6.78 -11.13
N ALA A 450 4.84 7.35 -11.43
CA ALA A 450 3.86 7.61 -10.38
C ALA A 450 3.28 6.30 -9.83
N LYS A 451 3.09 6.22 -8.52
CA LYS A 451 2.68 4.98 -7.86
C LYS A 451 1.51 5.14 -6.91
N ILE A 452 0.99 6.35 -6.68
CA ILE A 452 -0.26 6.57 -5.95
C ILE A 452 -1.35 6.92 -6.96
N LEU A 453 -2.43 6.14 -7.03
CA LEU A 453 -3.52 6.35 -7.97
C LEU A 453 -4.74 6.88 -7.22
N ARG A 454 -4.96 8.20 -7.29
CA ARG A 454 -6.13 8.85 -6.70
C ARG A 454 -7.33 8.75 -7.63
N VAL A 455 -8.29 7.90 -7.29
CA VAL A 455 -9.37 7.48 -8.22
C VAL A 455 -10.75 7.37 -7.54
N HIS A 456 -11.80 7.49 -8.35
CA HIS A 456 -13.18 7.18 -7.93
C HIS A 456 -13.50 5.69 -8.17
N ASP A 457 -13.06 5.12 -9.30
CA ASP A 457 -13.20 3.70 -9.63
C ASP A 457 -11.96 2.92 -9.16
N VAL A 458 -12.03 2.47 -7.90
CA VAL A 458 -10.97 1.72 -7.21
C VAL A 458 -10.69 0.39 -7.91
N LYS A 459 -11.75 -0.35 -8.26
CA LYS A 459 -11.65 -1.69 -8.84
C LYS A 459 -10.91 -1.68 -10.17
N SER A 460 -11.29 -0.77 -11.07
CA SER A 460 -10.62 -0.64 -12.36
C SER A 460 -9.17 -0.20 -12.21
N ALA A 461 -8.87 0.70 -11.27
CA ALA A 461 -7.51 1.11 -11.01
C ALA A 461 -6.64 -0.03 -10.45
N ARG A 462 -7.18 -0.84 -9.52
CA ARG A 462 -6.49 -2.02 -8.98
C ARG A 462 -6.22 -3.06 -10.06
N HIS A 463 -7.20 -3.34 -10.92
CA HIS A 463 -7.01 -4.23 -12.06
C HIS A 463 -5.94 -3.69 -13.02
N MET A 464 -5.97 -2.38 -13.29
CA MET A 464 -5.00 -1.74 -14.18
C MET A 464 -3.58 -1.86 -13.63
N THR A 465 -3.31 -1.49 -12.37
CA THR A 465 -1.94 -1.56 -11.84
C THR A 465 -1.43 -3.00 -11.79
N SER A 466 -2.30 -3.94 -11.38
CA SER A 466 -1.97 -5.37 -11.36
C SER A 466 -1.64 -5.89 -12.76
N PHE A 467 -2.44 -5.54 -13.77
CA PHE A 467 -2.19 -5.91 -15.16
C PHE A 467 -0.89 -5.30 -15.70
N VAL A 468 -0.66 -4.01 -15.46
CA VAL A 468 0.55 -3.33 -15.94
C VAL A 468 1.81 -3.95 -15.33
N GLU A 469 1.80 -4.28 -14.04
CA GLU A 469 2.94 -4.96 -13.39
C GLU A 469 3.12 -6.39 -13.90
N LEU A 470 2.06 -7.17 -14.08
CA LEU A 470 2.16 -8.50 -14.68
C LEU A 470 2.69 -8.44 -16.11
N LEU A 471 2.24 -7.46 -16.91
CA LEU A 471 2.69 -7.25 -18.28
C LEU A 471 4.17 -6.87 -18.34
N LYS A 472 4.64 -5.98 -17.46
CA LYS A 472 6.06 -5.58 -17.38
C LYS A 472 6.98 -6.78 -17.10
N ASN A 473 6.48 -7.78 -16.39
CA ASN A 473 7.23 -8.97 -15.99
C ASN A 473 6.91 -10.22 -16.83
N ALA A 474 6.13 -10.09 -17.91
CA ALA A 474 5.87 -11.17 -18.84
C ALA A 474 7.11 -11.42 -19.72
N HIS A 475 7.51 -12.68 -19.84
CA HIS A 475 8.66 -13.13 -20.64
C HIS A 475 8.26 -14.15 -21.70
#